data_AF-A0A7C7S0V8-F1
#
_entry.id   AF-A0A7C7S0V8-F1
#
_cell.length_a   1.000
_cell.length_b   1.000
_cell.length_c   1.000
_cell.angle_alpha   90.00
_cell.angle_beta   90.00
_cell.angle_gamma   90.00
#
_symmetry.space_group_name_H-M   'P 1'
#
loop_
_entity.id
_entity.type
_entity.pdbx_description
1 polymer ?
#
loop_
_entity_poly.entity_id
_entity_poly.type
_entity_poly.pdbx_seq_one_letter_code
_entity_poly.pdbx_strand_id
1 'polypeptide(L)' 'RNIEILAPGGGYVFNTVHNIQADVPPENIIAMWEALQEFGVY' A
#
# COMPACT_ATOMS: atom_id res chain seq x y z
N ARG A 1 -8.51 -2.24 -5.83
CA ARG A 1 -8.18 -3.04 -7.04
C ARG A 1 -6.91 -3.88 -6.93
N ASN A 2 -5.69 -3.33 -6.72
CA ASN A 2 -4.48 -4.17 -6.69
C ASN A 2 -4.47 -5.15 -5.52
N ILE A 3 -4.83 -4.70 -4.31
CA ILE A 3 -4.91 -5.55 -3.12
C ILE A 3 -5.91 -6.69 -3.32
N GLU A 4 -7.13 -6.39 -3.81
CA GLU A 4 -8.17 -7.40 -4.09
C GLU A 4 -7.72 -8.50 -5.07
N ILE A 5 -6.83 -8.17 -6.01
CA ILE A 5 -6.35 -9.10 -7.04
C ILE A 5 -5.15 -9.91 -6.52
N LEU A 6 -4.23 -9.25 -5.81
CA LEU A 6 -2.92 -9.81 -5.48
C LEU A 6 -2.85 -10.45 -4.09
N ALA A 7 -3.65 -9.96 -3.13
CA ALA A 7 -3.62 -10.43 -1.75
C ALA A 7 -4.21 -11.85 -1.52
N PRO A 8 -5.27 -12.30 -2.21
CA PRO A 8 -5.86 -13.61 -1.96
C PRO A 8 -4.86 -14.76 -2.12
N GLY A 9 -4.83 -15.67 -1.14
CA GLY A 9 -3.85 -16.77 -1.10
C GLY A 9 -2.50 -16.41 -0.48
N GLY A 10 -2.31 -15.14 -0.09
CA GLY A 10 -1.13 -14.63 0.57
C GLY A 10 0.11 -14.51 -0.33
N GLY A 11 1.23 -14.13 0.29
CA GLY A 11 2.48 -13.87 -0.43
C GLY A 11 2.57 -12.49 -1.12
N TYR A 12 1.53 -11.67 -0.98
CA TYR A 12 1.53 -10.28 -1.46
C TYR A 12 2.10 -9.32 -0.42
N VAL A 13 3.10 -8.53 -0.82
CA VAL A 13 3.70 -7.47 0.00
C VAL A 13 3.24 -6.11 -0.55
N PHE A 14 2.51 -5.36 0.27
CA PHE A 14 2.08 -4.00 -0.08
C PHE A 14 3.27 -3.04 -0.02
N ASN A 15 3.65 -2.44 -1.16
CA ASN A 15 4.73 -1.45 -1.25
C ASN A 15 4.60 -0.60 -2.53
N THR A 16 5.36 0.48 -2.63
CA THR A 16 5.54 1.22 -3.89
C THR A 16 6.43 0.46 -4.86
N VAL A 17 6.22 0.64 -6.17
CA VAL A 17 7.05 0.02 -7.22
C VAL A 17 8.39 0.74 -7.44
N HIS A 18 8.55 1.93 -6.86
CA HIS A 18 9.76 2.74 -6.87
C HIS A 18 9.84 3.60 -5.60
N ASN A 19 10.98 4.23 -5.37
CA ASN A 19 11.23 5.07 -4.19
C ASN A 19 10.27 6.28 -4.15
N ILE A 20 9.90 6.68 -2.94
CA ILE A 20 9.18 7.95 -2.69
C ILE A 20 10.15 9.11 -2.97
N GLN A 21 9.70 10.09 -3.75
CA GLN A 21 10.49 11.27 -4.14
C GLN A 21 10.25 12.45 -3.17
N ALA A 22 11.17 13.42 -3.17
CA ALA A 22 11.17 14.52 -2.19
C ALA A 22 9.97 15.47 -2.29
N ASP A 23 9.30 15.51 -3.42
CA ASP A 23 8.13 16.34 -3.70
C ASP A 23 6.79 15.63 -3.41
N VAL A 24 6.83 14.36 -2.98
CA VAL A 24 5.62 13.64 -2.57
C VAL A 24 5.11 14.23 -1.25
N PRO A 25 3.85 14.71 -1.20
CA PRO A 25 3.26 15.21 0.03
C PRO A 25 3.20 14.11 1.11
N PRO A 26 3.56 14.41 2.38
CA PRO A 26 3.52 13.43 3.48
C PRO A 26 2.15 12.77 3.68
N GLU A 27 1.07 13.47 3.36
CA GLU A 27 -0.31 12.99 3.46
C GLU A 27 -0.54 11.74 2.62
N ASN A 28 0.17 11.59 1.49
CA ASN A 28 0.08 10.39 0.67
C ASN A 28 0.65 9.16 1.40
N ILE A 29 1.66 9.33 2.25
CA ILE A 29 2.24 8.25 3.07
C ILE A 29 1.25 7.86 4.17
N ILE A 30 0.59 8.86 4.78
CA ILE A 30 -0.47 8.61 5.76
C ILE A 30 -1.63 7.84 5.12
N ALA A 31 -2.08 8.24 3.92
CA ALA A 31 -3.12 7.52 3.18
C ALA A 31 -2.71 6.08 2.83
N MET A 32 -1.44 5.85 2.46
CA MET A 32 -0.92 4.49 2.26
C MET A 32 -0.95 3.65 3.55
N TRP A 33 -0.60 4.26 4.68
CA TRP A 33 -0.63 3.59 5.98
C TRP A 33 -2.05 3.24 6.40
N GLU A 34 -3.00 4.16 6.25
CA GLU A 34 -4.42 3.92 6.52
C GLU A 34 -4.98 2.80 5.65
N ALA A 35 -4.65 2.80 4.34
CA ALA A 35 -5.04 1.72 3.44
C ALA A 35 -4.45 0.36 3.87
N LEU A 36 -3.22 0.32 4.40
CA LEU A 36 -2.64 -0.90 4.94
C LEU A 36 -3.39 -1.38 6.19
N GLN A 37 -3.81 -0.48 7.09
CA GLN A 37 -4.61 -0.85 8.27
C GLN A 37 -6.00 -1.39 7.88
N GLU A 38 -6.63 -0.82 6.86
CA GLU A 38 -7.97 -1.21 6.41
C GLU A 38 -7.96 -2.52 5.60
N PHE A 39 -7.02 -2.67 4.66
CA PHE A 39 -7.03 -3.76 3.67
C PHE A 39 -5.90 -4.77 3.82
N GLY A 40 -4.92 -4.51 4.70
CA GLY A 40 -3.74 -5.35 4.87
C GLY A 40 -3.94 -6.59 5.74
N VAL A 41 -5.15 -6.80 6.26
CA VAL A 41 -5.50 -7.94 7.12
C VAL A 41 -6.14 -9.02 6.24
N TYR A 42 -5.42 -10.12 6.00
CA TYR A 42 -5.91 -11.29 5.26
C TYR A 42 -5.31 -12.59 5.78
#